data_AF-A0A354FK31-F1
#
_entry.id   AF-A0A354FK31-F1
#
_cell.length_a   1.000
_cell.length_b   1.000
_cell.length_c   1.000
_cell.angle_alpha   90.00
_cell.angle_beta   90.00
_cell.angle_gamma   90.00
#
_symmetry.space_group_name_H-M   'P 1'
#
loop_
_entity.id
_entity.type
_entity.pdbx_description
1 polymer ?
#
loop_
_entity_poly.entity_id
_entity_poly.type
_entity_poly.pdbx_seq_one_letter_code
_entity_poly.pdbx_strand_id
1 'polypeptide(L)'
;MIMTTPVPEHAQHVIIGGGIIGCSVAYHLTKLGRKNVVLLEQGELTGGTTWHAAGLVTQLRNSHTLIEIAKYGVDLYSQLESETGQSIGFDQTGSITVARTEGRMDEL
;
A
#
# COMPACT_ATOMS: atom_id res chain seq x y z
N MET A 1 -5.49 -25.30 7.69
CA MET A 1 -4.43 -25.97 6.92
C MET A 1 -3.97 -24.97 5.87
N ILE A 2 -2.82 -24.32 6.04
CA ILE A 2 -2.30 -23.37 5.05
C ILE A 2 -1.87 -24.21 3.85
N MET A 3 -2.60 -24.12 2.73
CA MET A 3 -2.17 -24.78 1.50
C MET A 3 -0.97 -24.00 0.97
N THR A 4 0.23 -24.58 1.10
CA THR A 4 1.42 -24.03 0.45
C THR A 4 1.31 -24.31 -1.04
N THR A 5 1.06 -23.27 -1.82
CA THR A 5 1.17 -23.37 -3.28
C THR A 5 2.62 -23.72 -3.63
N PRO A 6 2.88 -24.76 -4.44
CA PRO A 6 4.24 -25.09 -4.82
C PRO A 6 4.91 -23.91 -5.51
N VAL A 7 6.11 -23.57 -5.04
CA VAL A 7 6.92 -22.48 -5.61
C VAL A 7 7.42 -22.93 -6.99
N PRO A 8 7.19 -22.16 -8.06
CA PRO A 8 7.66 -22.53 -9.40
C PRO A 8 9.20 -22.49 -9.46
N GLU A 9 9.80 -23.39 -10.24
CA GLU A 9 11.26 -23.44 -10.45
C GLU A 9 11.81 -22.16 -11.10
N HIS A 10 10.98 -21.46 -11.88
CA HIS A 10 11.31 -20.22 -12.55
C HIS A 10 10.20 -19.17 -12.38
N ALA A 11 10.59 -17.93 -12.12
CA ALA A 11 9.70 -16.78 -12.06
C ALA A 11 10.35 -15.57 -12.75
N GLN A 12 9.53 -14.71 -13.37
CA GLN A 12 10.02 -13.48 -14.00
C GLN A 12 10.18 -12.35 -12.97
N HIS A 13 9.31 -12.33 -11.97
CA HIS A 13 9.29 -11.32 -10.92
C HIS A 13 9.16 -12.02 -9.57
N VAL A 14 10.16 -11.86 -8.70
CA VAL A 14 10.14 -12.40 -7.34
C VAL A 14 10.12 -11.22 -6.37
N ILE A 15 9.09 -11.18 -5.54
CA ILE A 15 8.87 -10.17 -4.50
C ILE A 15 9.14 -10.82 -3.16
N ILE A 16 10.04 -10.24 -2.37
CA ILE A 16 10.43 -10.76 -1.06
C ILE A 16 9.80 -9.86 0.01
N GLY A 17 8.84 -10.41 0.75
CA GLY A 17 8.08 -9.76 1.81
C GLY A 17 6.60 -9.57 1.45
N GLY A 18 5.72 -10.08 2.29
CA GLY A 18 4.25 -10.02 2.21
C GLY A 18 3.63 -8.90 3.04
N GLY A 19 4.37 -7.82 3.29
CA GLY A 19 3.81 -6.57 3.80
C GLY A 19 3.04 -5.80 2.74
N ILE A 20 2.40 -4.70 3.13
CA ILE A 20 1.56 -3.88 2.21
C ILE A 20 2.29 -3.44 0.94
N ILE A 21 3.59 -3.12 1.03
CA ILE A 21 4.39 -2.73 -0.13
C ILE A 21 4.59 -3.91 -1.10
N GLY A 22 4.94 -5.10 -0.60
CA GLY A 22 5.11 -6.28 -1.44
C GLY A 22 3.81 -6.71 -2.11
N CYS A 23 2.70 -6.71 -1.37
CA CYS A 23 1.37 -6.96 -1.92
C CYS A 23 0.98 -5.91 -2.96
N SER A 24 1.27 -4.63 -2.71
CA SER A 24 1.03 -3.55 -3.68
C SER A 24 1.83 -3.75 -4.96
N VAL A 25 3.11 -4.10 -4.87
CA VAL A 25 3.94 -4.40 -6.05
C VAL A 25 3.36 -5.57 -6.85
N ALA A 26 2.97 -6.66 -6.17
CA ALA A 26 2.35 -7.82 -6.82
C ALA A 26 1.06 -7.43 -7.54
N TYR A 27 0.19 -6.67 -6.87
CA TYR A 27 -1.06 -6.15 -7.42
C TYR A 27 -0.84 -5.30 -8.68
N HIS A 28 0.09 -4.33 -8.64
CA HIS A 28 0.35 -3.47 -9.79
C HIS A 28 1.00 -4.22 -10.95
N LEU A 29 1.94 -5.14 -10.68
CA LEU A 29 2.55 -5.96 -11.73
C LEU A 29 1.50 -6.82 -12.45
N THR A 30 0.60 -7.49 -11.71
CA THR A 30 -0.43 -8.32 -12.31
C THR A 30 -1.49 -7.49 -13.04
N LYS A 31 -1.86 -6.32 -12.51
CA LYS A 31 -2.77 -5.36 -13.18
C LYS A 31 -2.18 -4.79 -14.48
N LEU A 32 -0.86 -4.66 -14.57
CA LEU A 32 -0.13 -4.33 -15.80
C LEU A 32 0.02 -5.53 -16.77
N GLY A 33 -0.63 -6.66 -16.49
CA GLY A 33 -0.63 -7.85 -17.34
C GLY A 33 0.63 -8.72 -17.21
N ARG A 34 1.52 -8.43 -16.24
CA ARG A 34 2.70 -9.27 -16.01
C ARG A 34 2.27 -10.65 -15.52
N LYS A 35 2.96 -11.68 -16.00
CA LYS A 35 2.77 -13.08 -15.62
C LYS A 35 3.96 -13.55 -14.78
N ASN A 36 3.85 -14.74 -14.19
CA ASN A 36 4.91 -15.37 -13.41
C ASN A 36 5.46 -14.44 -12.30
N VAL A 37 4.55 -13.82 -11.57
CA VAL A 37 4.82 -12.98 -10.39
C VAL A 37 4.68 -13.86 -9.16
N VAL A 38 5.75 -13.97 -8.37
CA VAL A 38 5.80 -14.75 -7.14
C VAL A 38 6.08 -13.82 -5.98
N LEU A 39 5.25 -13.88 -4.95
CA LEU A 39 5.50 -13.21 -3.67
C LEU A 39 5.87 -14.27 -2.63
N LEU A 40 6.99 -14.06 -1.95
CA LEU A 40 7.50 -14.91 -0.88
C LEU A 40 7.42 -14.16 0.44
N GLU A 41 6.76 -14.75 1.42
CA GLU A 41 6.67 -14.24 2.79
C GLU A 41 7.16 -15.34 3.75
N GLN A 42 7.97 -14.95 4.75
CA GLN A 42 8.56 -15.88 5.71
C GLN A 42 7.53 -16.43 6.70
N GLY A 43 6.47 -15.66 6.99
CA GLY A 43 5.39 -16.04 7.89
C GLY A 43 4.01 -15.81 7.29
N GLU A 44 3.20 -15.00 7.97
CA GLU A 44 1.88 -14.60 7.49
C GLU A 44 1.94 -13.24 6.78
N LEU A 45 1.07 -13.06 5.77
CA LEU A 45 0.91 -11.76 5.13
C LEU A 45 0.64 -10.69 6.19
N THR A 46 1.21 -9.51 6.00
CA THR A 46 1.14 -8.37 6.93
C THR A 46 1.82 -8.54 8.29
N GLY A 47 2.39 -9.70 8.62
CA GLY A 47 2.98 -10.02 9.92
C GLY A 47 4.20 -9.19 10.35
N GLY A 48 4.74 -8.37 9.44
CA GLY A 48 5.77 -7.36 9.72
C GLY A 48 5.19 -6.05 10.29
N THR A 49 5.57 -4.90 9.73
CA THR A 49 5.10 -3.60 10.25
C THR A 49 3.68 -3.22 9.85
N THR A 50 3.11 -3.94 8.89
CA THR A 50 1.79 -3.60 8.31
C THR A 50 0.66 -3.81 9.31
N TRP A 51 0.64 -4.93 10.05
CA TRP A 51 -0.48 -5.25 10.96
C TRP A 51 -0.65 -4.24 12.11
N HIS A 52 0.46 -3.65 12.58
CA HIS A 52 0.46 -2.73 13.70
C HIS A 52 0.47 -1.24 13.27
N ALA A 53 0.25 -0.95 11.99
CA ALA A 53 0.16 0.41 11.50
C ALA A 53 -1.12 1.08 12.00
N ALA A 54 -1.07 2.37 12.30
CA ALA A 54 -2.24 3.14 12.76
C ALA A 54 -3.29 3.37 11.65
N GLY A 55 -3.00 3.03 10.40
CA GLY A 55 -3.95 3.14 9.27
C GLY A 55 -4.17 4.56 8.74
N LEU A 56 -3.34 5.55 9.11
CA LEU A 56 -3.49 6.93 8.65
C LEU A 56 -3.13 7.09 7.17
N VAL A 57 -4.08 7.58 6.37
CA VAL A 57 -3.88 7.92 4.95
C VAL A 57 -4.01 9.43 4.77
N THR A 58 -2.88 10.15 4.84
CA THR A 58 -2.84 11.63 4.72
C THR A 58 -2.21 12.05 3.39
N GLN A 59 -2.60 13.21 2.87
CA GLN A 59 -2.16 13.70 1.55
C GLN A 59 -1.08 14.80 1.60
N LEU A 60 -0.96 15.53 2.72
CA LEU A 60 0.01 16.63 2.83
C LEU A 60 1.44 16.09 2.77
N ARG A 61 2.24 16.60 1.82
CA ARG A 61 3.66 16.24 1.64
C ARG A 61 4.47 17.48 1.26
N ASN A 62 5.77 17.42 1.49
CA ASN A 62 6.71 18.54 1.27
C ASN A 62 7.21 18.69 -0.18
N SER A 63 6.70 17.90 -1.13
CA SER A 63 7.06 18.01 -2.54
C SER A 63 5.90 17.58 -3.43
N HIS A 64 5.84 18.18 -4.62
CA HIS A 64 4.81 17.87 -5.61
C HIS A 64 4.75 16.38 -5.98
N THR A 65 5.91 15.74 -6.19
CA THR A 65 5.99 14.31 -6.50
C THR A 65 5.38 13.44 -5.39
N LEU A 66 5.63 13.77 -4.13
CA LEU A 66 5.06 13.02 -3.02
C LEU A 66 3.55 13.27 -2.85
N ILE A 67 3.08 14.48 -3.17
CA ILE A 67 1.64 14.79 -3.21
C ILE A 67 0.94 13.92 -4.25
N GLU A 68 1.48 13.81 -5.46
CA GLU A 68 0.89 12.97 -6.52
C GLU A 68 0.85 11.49 -6.12
N ILE A 69 1.91 10.97 -5.48
CA ILE A 69 1.92 9.60 -4.94
C ILE A 69 0.87 9.41 -3.84
N ALA A 70 0.74 10.39 -2.93
CA ALA A 70 -0.24 10.30 -1.85
C ALA A 70 -1.68 10.36 -2.38
N LYS A 71 -1.94 11.23 -3.37
CA LYS A 71 -3.22 11.33 -4.06
C LYS A 71 -3.59 10.03 -4.76
N TYR A 72 -2.65 9.44 -5.50
CA TYR A 72 -2.83 8.12 -6.10
C TYR A 72 -3.18 7.06 -5.06
N GLY A 73 -2.52 7.06 -3.90
CA GLY A 73 -2.82 6.12 -2.82
C GLY A 73 -4.27 6.23 -2.33
N VAL A 74 -4.78 7.45 -2.15
CA VAL A 74 -6.18 7.71 -1.78
C VAL A 74 -7.13 7.19 -2.87
N ASP A 75 -6.86 7.55 -4.13
CA ASP A 75 -7.70 7.14 -5.26
C ASP A 75 -7.75 5.61 -5.39
N LEU A 76 -6.61 4.93 -5.21
CA LEU A 76 -6.51 3.48 -5.23
C LEU A 76 -7.34 2.86 -4.10
N TYR A 77 -7.16 3.30 -2.85
CA TYR A 77 -7.92 2.76 -1.72
C TYR A 77 -9.43 2.94 -1.91
N SER A 78 -9.88 4.07 -2.44
CA SER A 78 -11.30 4.29 -2.77
C SER A 78 -11.88 3.32 -3.79
N GLN A 79 -11.05 2.68 -4.61
CA GLN A 79 -11.49 1.77 -5.68
C GLN A 79 -11.38 0.29 -5.29
N LEU A 80 -10.48 -0.07 -4.36
CA LEU A 80 -10.14 -1.47 -4.07
C LEU A 80 -11.33 -2.33 -3.62
N GLU A 81 -12.25 -1.80 -2.81
CA GLU A 81 -13.42 -2.56 -2.38
C GLU A 81 -14.33 -2.90 -3.56
N SER A 82 -14.54 -1.94 -4.47
CA SER A 82 -15.32 -2.17 -5.70
C SER A 82 -14.64 -3.15 -6.66
N GLU A 83 -13.31 -3.14 -6.74
CA GLU A 83 -12.53 -3.98 -7.64
C GLU A 83 -12.43 -5.43 -7.13
N THR A 84 -12.27 -5.60 -5.82
CA THR A 84 -11.94 -6.91 -5.22
C THR A 84 -13.12 -7.56 -4.50
N GLY A 85 -14.18 -6.80 -4.22
CA GLY A 85 -15.30 -7.22 -3.37
C GLY A 85 -14.93 -7.37 -1.89
N GLN A 86 -13.73 -6.97 -1.47
CA GLN A 86 -13.26 -7.05 -0.09
C GLN A 86 -13.25 -5.67 0.54
N SER A 87 -13.94 -5.53 1.68
CA SER A 87 -13.92 -4.29 2.43
C SER A 87 -12.54 -4.03 3.02
N ILE A 88 -12.05 -2.81 2.86
CA ILE A 88 -10.73 -2.39 3.36
C ILE A 88 -10.82 -1.46 4.58
N GLY A 89 -12.03 -1.09 5.01
CA GLY A 89 -12.25 -0.19 6.14
C GLY A 89 -11.68 1.22 5.92
N PHE A 90 -11.77 1.76 4.70
CA PHE A 90 -11.21 3.06 4.36
C PHE A 90 -12.22 4.20 4.58
N ASP A 91 -12.03 4.96 5.66
CA ASP A 91 -12.85 6.13 5.99
C ASP A 91 -12.19 7.44 5.54
N GLN A 92 -12.82 8.16 4.62
CA GLN A 92 -12.36 9.46 4.14
C GLN A 92 -12.84 10.61 5.03
N THR A 93 -12.18 10.78 6.18
CA THR A 93 -12.54 11.80 7.18
C THR A 93 -11.73 13.10 7.06
N GLY A 94 -10.78 13.15 6.12
CA GLY A 94 -9.86 14.28 5.95
C GLY A 94 -8.72 14.29 6.97
N SER A 95 -7.81 15.26 6.85
CA SER A 95 -6.68 15.42 7.77
C SER A 95 -6.39 16.89 8.03
N ILE A 96 -6.11 17.26 9.28
CA ILE A 96 -5.76 18.62 9.68
C ILE A 96 -4.34 18.61 10.22
N THR A 97 -3.49 19.51 9.70
CA THR A 97 -2.16 19.78 10.26
C THR A 97 -2.18 21.15 10.92
N VAL A 98 -1.70 21.23 12.16
CA VAL A 98 -1.77 22.45 12.98
C VAL A 98 -0.38 23.10 13.07
N ALA A 99 -0.27 24.37 12.67
CA ALA A 99 0.89 25.21 12.97
C ALA A 99 0.76 25.85 14.36
N ARG A 100 1.82 25.76 15.17
CA ARG A 100 1.89 26.38 16.51
C ARG A 100 2.98 27.46 16.62
N THR A 101 3.69 27.72 15.54
CA THR A 101 4.77 28.71 15.43
C THR A 101 4.68 29.39 14.07
N GLU A 102 5.18 30.62 13.95
CA GLU A 102 5.20 31.36 12.67
C GLU A 102 5.99 30.59 11.60
N GLY A 103 7.20 30.10 11.94
CA GLY A 103 7.99 29.32 10.99
C GLY A 103 7.30 28.03 10.50
N ARG A 104 6.39 27.45 11.30
CA ARG A 104 5.58 26.31 10.84
C ARG A 104 4.41 26.75 9.96
N MET A 105 3.89 27.97 10.16
CA MET A 105 2.88 28.55 9.27
C MET A 105 3.47 28.82 7.89
N ASP A 106 4.72 29.32 7.82
CA ASP A 106 5.40 29.58 6.54
C ASP A 106 5.73 28.28 5.77
N GLU A 107 5.90 27.16 6.48
CA GLU A 107 6.21 25.86 5.89
C GLU A 107 4.98 25.14 5.31
N LEU A 108 3.79 25.40 5.85
CA LEU A 108 2.53 24.73 5.48
C LEU A 108 1.81 25.42 4.32
#